data_AF-A0A820F9P2-F1
#
_entry.id   AF-A0A820F9P2-F1
#
_cell.length_a   1.000
_cell.length_b   1.000
_cell.length_c   1.000
_cell.angle_alpha   90.00
_cell.angle_beta   90.00
_cell.angle_gamma   90.00
#
_symmetry.space_group_name_H-M   'P 1'
#
loop_
_entity.id
_entity.type
_entity.pdbx_description
1 polymer ?
#
loop_
_entity_poly.entity_id
_entity_poly.type
_entity_poly.pdbx_seq_one_letter_code
_entity_poly.pdbx_strand_id
1 'polypeptide(L)'
;MDLCEPLLRGISSYGTENPTDIQKRALKPCISGYDVIAQAPSCRGKTTMFIIAILQKLNVNCKDCQALILVPSRELAQGIRAVVLALGDYMNVTCHACIGGTHIREDMKRLEAGVQVVVGTPGRIYDMLKTSVLRM
;
A
#
# COMPACT_ATOMS: atom_id res chain seq x y z
N MET A 1 -14.89 -12.83 -6.75
CA MET A 1 -14.14 -11.56 -6.72
C MET A 1 -12.99 -11.80 -7.67
N ASP A 2 -12.97 -11.09 -8.79
CA ASP A 2 -12.00 -11.36 -9.85
C ASP A 2 -10.71 -10.58 -9.56
N LEU A 3 -9.97 -11.07 -8.55
CA LEU A 3 -8.62 -10.59 -8.27
C LEU A 3 -7.64 -11.22 -9.26
N CYS A 4 -6.58 -10.50 -9.60
CA CYS A 4 -5.57 -11.05 -10.51
C CYS A 4 -4.84 -12.25 -9.86
N GLU A 5 -4.44 -13.21 -10.69
CA GLU A 5 -3.86 -14.47 -10.21
C GLU A 5 -2.61 -14.28 -9.32
N PRO A 6 -1.65 -13.39 -9.64
CA PRO A 6 -0.49 -13.19 -8.78
C PRO A 6 -0.86 -12.63 -7.39
N LEU A 7 -1.88 -11.77 -7.32
CA LEU A 7 -2.37 -11.25 -6.05
C LEU A 7 -3.07 -12.33 -5.22
N LEU A 8 -3.86 -13.20 -5.87
CA LEU A 8 -4.48 -14.34 -5.19
C LEU A 8 -3.42 -15.27 -4.58
N ARG A 9 -2.32 -15.53 -5.30
CA ARG A 9 -1.20 -16.30 -4.77
C ARG A 9 -0.58 -15.63 -3.54
N GLY A 10 -0.34 -14.31 -3.60
CA GLY A 10 0.17 -13.54 -2.45
C GLY A 10 -0.76 -13.60 -1.23
N ILE A 11 -2.07 -13.44 -1.43
CA ILE A 11 -3.08 -13.56 -0.36
C ILE A 11 -3.07 -14.95 0.28
N SER A 12 -2.99 -16.00 -0.55
CA SER A 12 -2.93 -17.38 -0.09
C SER A 12 -1.65 -17.66 0.69
N SER A 13 -0.48 -17.21 0.20
CA SER A 13 0.80 -17.37 0.89
C SER A 13 0.87 -16.58 2.20
N TYR A 14 0.19 -15.44 2.29
CA TYR A 14 0.08 -14.66 3.53
C TYR A 14 -0.80 -15.34 4.60
N GLY A 15 -1.54 -16.41 4.25
CA GLY A 15 -2.36 -17.19 5.18
C GLY A 15 -3.79 -16.65 5.37
N THR A 16 -4.31 -15.88 4.42
CA THR A 16 -5.70 -15.39 4.48
C THR A 16 -6.63 -16.33 3.73
N GLU A 17 -7.20 -17.32 4.42
CA GLU A 17 -8.13 -18.28 3.79
C GLU A 17 -9.56 -17.74 3.69
N ASN A 18 -10.02 -16.98 4.69
CA ASN A 18 -11.40 -16.50 4.77
C ASN A 18 -11.47 -14.98 4.95
N PRO A 19 -12.11 -14.24 4.02
CA PRO A 19 -12.19 -12.79 4.14
C PRO A 19 -13.10 -12.38 5.30
N THR A 20 -12.69 -11.34 6.02
CA THR A 20 -13.47 -10.74 7.11
C THR A 20 -14.71 -10.00 6.58
N ASP A 21 -15.68 -9.70 7.44
CA ASP A 21 -16.91 -8.99 7.02
C ASP A 21 -16.63 -7.64 6.37
N ILE A 22 -15.65 -6.90 6.88
CA ILE A 22 -15.25 -5.62 6.28
C ILE A 22 -14.59 -5.82 4.92
N GLN A 23 -13.80 -6.88 4.73
CA GLN A 23 -13.22 -7.22 3.42
C GLN A 23 -14.31 -7.57 2.42
N LYS A 24 -15.28 -8.41 2.79
CA LYS A 24 -16.42 -8.79 1.93
C LYS A 24 -17.22 -7.57 1.45
N ARG A 25 -17.43 -6.58 2.32
CA ARG A 25 -18.25 -5.39 2.03
C ARG A 25 -17.47 -4.28 1.31
N ALA A 26 -16.26 -3.97 1.77
CA ALA A 26 -15.51 -2.81 1.32
C ALA A 26 -14.59 -3.08 0.12
N LEU A 27 -14.17 -4.33 -0.11
CA LEU A 27 -13.18 -4.60 -1.15
C LEU A 27 -13.71 -4.30 -2.57
N LYS A 28 -14.96 -4.69 -2.86
CA LYS A 28 -15.58 -4.45 -4.17
C LYS A 28 -15.66 -2.95 -4.53
N PRO A 29 -16.23 -2.06 -3.69
CA PRO A 29 -16.28 -0.64 -4.02
C PRO A 29 -14.89 0.00 -4.14
N CYS A 30 -13.90 -0.40 -3.32
CA CYS A 30 -12.53 0.09 -3.45
C CYS A 30 -11.90 -0.28 -4.80
N ILE A 31 -12.04 -1.54 -5.25
CA ILE A 31 -11.50 -1.99 -6.55
C ILE A 31 -12.22 -1.29 -7.71
N SER A 32 -13.51 -1.04 -7.59
CA SER A 32 -14.29 -0.26 -8.55
C SER A 32 -13.91 1.22 -8.62
N GLY A 33 -13.05 1.72 -7.73
CA GLY A 33 -12.56 3.10 -7.74
C GLY A 33 -13.50 4.12 -7.10
N TYR A 34 -14.45 3.67 -6.28
CA TYR A 34 -15.23 4.59 -5.46
C TYR A 34 -14.41 5.10 -4.27
N ASP A 35 -14.75 6.30 -3.81
CA ASP A 35 -14.32 6.79 -2.51
C ASP A 35 -15.06 6.04 -1.40
N VAL A 36 -14.31 5.46 -0.46
CA VAL A 36 -14.86 4.56 0.56
C VAL A 36 -14.45 5.00 1.96
N ILE A 37 -15.45 5.20 2.82
CA ILE A 37 -15.25 5.32 4.27
C ILE A 37 -15.54 3.96 4.90
N ALA A 38 -14.51 3.30 5.43
CA ALA A 38 -14.61 1.98 6.04
C ALA A 38 -14.36 2.03 7.55
N GLN A 39 -15.40 1.75 8.35
CA GLN A 39 -15.31 1.67 9.80
C GLN A 39 -15.49 0.23 10.31
N ALA A 40 -14.61 -0.19 11.20
CA ALA A 40 -14.64 -1.48 11.89
C ALA A 40 -13.74 -1.40 13.14
N PRO A 41 -13.89 -2.32 14.10
CA PRO A 41 -12.95 -2.45 15.23
C PRO A 41 -11.51 -2.75 14.76
N SER A 42 -10.54 -2.53 15.65
CA SER A 42 -9.13 -2.89 15.44
C SER A 42 -8.97 -4.38 15.11
N CYS A 43 -7.91 -4.73 14.37
CA CYS A 43 -7.56 -6.11 14.01
C CYS A 43 -8.62 -6.90 13.21
N ARG A 44 -9.58 -6.23 12.55
CA ARG A 44 -10.61 -6.87 11.70
C ARG A 44 -10.24 -6.95 10.20
N GLY A 45 -8.95 -6.87 9.86
CA GLY A 45 -8.49 -7.01 8.46
C GLY A 45 -8.66 -5.79 7.57
N LYS A 46 -8.87 -4.59 8.13
CA LYS A 46 -8.93 -3.32 7.37
C LYS A 46 -7.67 -3.06 6.56
N THR A 47 -6.51 -3.32 7.17
CA THR A 47 -5.21 -3.08 6.54
C THR A 47 -5.05 -3.91 5.28
N THR A 48 -5.23 -5.22 5.41
CA THR A 48 -5.21 -6.15 4.28
C THR A 48 -6.27 -5.79 3.24
N MET A 49 -7.46 -5.33 3.66
CA MET A 49 -8.53 -4.92 2.73
C MET A 49 -8.08 -3.82 1.76
N PHE A 50 -7.58 -2.69 2.28
CA PHE A 50 -7.20 -1.59 1.38
C PHE A 50 -5.93 -1.92 0.60
N ILE A 51 -5.01 -2.71 1.16
CA ILE A 51 -3.80 -3.13 0.45
C ILE A 51 -4.16 -4.03 -0.74
N ILE A 52 -5.05 -5.01 -0.57
CA ILE A 52 -5.55 -5.84 -1.67
C ILE A 52 -6.19 -4.96 -2.75
N ALA A 53 -7.00 -3.96 -2.35
CA ALA A 53 -7.61 -3.04 -3.31
C ALA A 53 -6.57 -2.23 -4.10
N ILE A 54 -5.53 -1.71 -3.42
CA ILE A 54 -4.43 -0.99 -4.05
C ILE A 54 -3.70 -1.91 -5.03
N LEU A 55 -3.23 -3.07 -4.57
CA LEU A 55 -2.48 -4.01 -5.39
C LEU A 55 -3.27 -4.44 -6.63
N GLN A 56 -4.57 -4.71 -6.48
CA GLN A 56 -5.44 -5.09 -7.60
C GLN A 56 -5.52 -4.01 -8.69
N LYS A 57 -5.38 -2.73 -8.33
CA LYS A 57 -5.46 -1.60 -9.27
C LYS A 57 -4.12 -1.15 -9.82
N LEU A 58 -3.01 -1.66 -9.29
CA LEU A 58 -1.67 -1.27 -9.75
C LEU A 58 -1.39 -1.74 -11.18
N ASN A 59 -0.82 -0.86 -11.99
CA ASN A 59 -0.12 -1.25 -13.20
C ASN A 59 1.31 -1.67 -12.83
N VAL A 60 1.57 -2.97 -12.79
CA VAL A 60 2.87 -3.55 -12.42
C VAL A 60 4.01 -3.18 -13.37
N ASN A 61 3.69 -2.80 -14.61
CA ASN A 61 4.66 -2.41 -15.63
C ASN A 61 5.09 -0.94 -15.51
N CYS A 62 4.32 -0.11 -14.81
CA CYS A 62 4.67 1.28 -14.53
C CYS A 62 5.43 1.36 -13.20
N LYS A 63 6.62 1.94 -13.21
CA LYS A 63 7.47 2.09 -12.00
C LYS A 63 7.22 3.38 -11.23
N ASP A 64 6.39 4.27 -11.76
CA ASP A 64 5.96 5.49 -11.07
C ASP A 64 5.07 5.18 -9.87
N CYS A 65 4.98 6.13 -8.95
CA CYS A 65 4.15 6.01 -7.79
C CYS A 65 2.67 6.10 -8.16
N GLN A 66 1.90 5.10 -7.77
CA GLN A 66 0.49 4.95 -8.13
C GLN A 66 -0.42 4.90 -6.91
N ALA A 67 0.14 4.71 -5.70
CA ALA A 67 -0.62 4.67 -4.47
C ALA A 67 0.14 5.30 -3.29
N LEU A 68 -0.57 6.15 -2.53
CA LEU A 68 -0.11 6.75 -1.28
C LEU A 68 -0.91 6.20 -0.11
N ILE A 69 -0.22 5.75 0.94
CA ILE A 69 -0.84 5.34 2.21
C ILE A 69 -0.29 6.24 3.32
N LEU A 70 -1.16 7.10 3.87
CA LEU A 70 -0.82 7.98 4.98
C LEU A 70 -1.12 7.31 6.32
N VAL A 71 -0.15 7.38 7.25
CA VAL A 71 -0.26 6.74 8.57
C VAL A 71 0.27 7.64 9.68
N PRO A 72 -0.27 7.53 10.92
CA PRO A 72 0.12 8.42 12.02
C PRO A 72 1.50 8.15 12.61
N SER A 73 2.05 6.94 12.48
CA SER A 73 3.31 6.55 13.13
C SER A 73 4.28 5.84 12.19
N ARG A 74 5.56 5.84 12.57
CA ARG A 74 6.64 5.23 11.78
C ARG A 74 6.57 3.71 11.78
N GLU A 75 6.22 3.15 12.93
CA GLU A 75 6.08 1.72 13.18
C GLU A 75 4.93 1.16 12.34
N LEU A 76 3.81 1.88 12.29
CA LEU A 76 2.68 1.51 11.46
C LEU A 76 3.03 1.58 9.96
N ALA A 77 3.83 2.57 9.54
CA ALA A 77 4.30 2.65 8.15
C ALA A 77 5.15 1.43 7.77
N GLN A 78 6.08 1.03 8.63
CA GLN A 78 6.93 -0.15 8.41
C GLN A 78 6.10 -1.43 8.39
N GLY A 79 5.14 -1.58 9.32
CA GLY A 79 4.24 -2.72 9.35
C GLY A 79 3.40 -2.82 8.08
N ILE A 80 2.80 -1.71 7.64
CA ILE A 80 2.01 -1.69 6.40
C ILE A 80 2.87 -1.98 5.18
N ARG A 81 4.07 -1.40 5.08
CA ARG A 81 5.02 -1.72 3.99
C ARG A 81 5.33 -3.22 3.93
N ALA A 82 5.56 -3.86 5.07
CA ALA A 82 5.81 -5.30 5.11
C ALA A 82 4.61 -6.10 4.57
N VAL A 83 3.39 -5.70 4.91
CA VAL A 83 2.16 -6.34 4.38
C VAL A 83 1.99 -6.10 2.88
N VAL A 84 2.29 -4.90 2.36
CA VAL A 84 2.26 -4.61 0.92
C VAL A 84 3.21 -5.54 0.16
N LEU A 85 4.46 -5.65 0.64
CA LEU A 85 5.46 -6.52 0.01
C LEU A 85 5.06 -8.00 0.09
N ALA A 86 4.53 -8.46 1.21
CA ALA A 86 4.12 -9.86 1.37
C ALA A 86 2.93 -10.24 0.47
N LEU A 87 1.92 -9.38 0.36
CA LEU A 87 0.76 -9.63 -0.51
C LEU A 87 1.09 -9.43 -1.99
N GLY A 88 2.03 -8.53 -2.31
CA GLY A 88 2.47 -8.21 -3.66
C GLY A 88 3.69 -8.99 -4.14
N ASP A 89 4.15 -10.01 -3.40
CA ASP A 89 5.40 -10.73 -3.65
C ASP A 89 5.44 -11.31 -5.08
N TYR A 90 4.38 -12.02 -5.47
CA TYR A 90 4.24 -12.58 -6.82
C TYR A 90 3.93 -11.54 -7.91
N MET A 91 3.74 -10.27 -7.55
CA MET A 91 3.48 -9.16 -8.49
C MET A 91 4.76 -8.35 -8.79
N ASN A 92 5.87 -8.60 -8.09
CA ASN A 92 7.10 -7.79 -8.15
C ASN A 92 6.85 -6.29 -7.88
N VAL A 93 5.94 -5.99 -6.95
CA VAL A 93 5.57 -4.61 -6.58
C VAL A 93 6.67 -3.96 -5.74
N THR A 94 7.00 -2.71 -6.05
CA THR A 94 7.92 -1.92 -5.22
C THR A 94 7.16 -1.07 -4.20
N CYS A 95 7.61 -1.14 -2.93
CA CYS A 95 7.04 -0.33 -1.85
C CYS A 95 8.12 0.28 -0.94
N HIS A 96 8.00 1.58 -0.69
CA HIS A 96 8.90 2.33 0.21
C HIS A 96 8.13 3.02 1.34
N ALA A 97 8.77 3.09 2.51
CA ALA A 97 8.23 3.75 3.70
C ALA A 97 8.96 5.08 3.93
N CYS A 98 8.27 6.19 3.64
CA CYS A 98 8.75 7.56 3.85
C CYS A 98 8.39 8.02 5.27
N ILE A 99 9.33 7.87 6.20
CA ILE A 99 9.12 8.17 7.63
C ILE A 99 10.17 9.14 8.16
N GLY A 100 9.81 9.94 9.15
CA GLY A 100 10.76 10.84 9.82
C GLY A 100 11.87 10.07 10.56
N GLY A 101 12.96 10.75 10.91
CA GLY A 101 14.08 10.19 11.67
C GLY A 101 15.08 9.38 10.84
N THR A 102 14.81 9.15 9.57
CA THR A 102 15.77 8.64 8.57
C THR A 102 16.33 9.79 7.72
N HIS A 103 17.46 9.54 7.06
CA HIS A 103 18.07 10.50 6.15
C HIS A 103 17.16 10.74 4.94
N ILE A 104 16.71 11.99 4.79
CA ILE A 104 15.83 12.41 3.70
C ILE A 104 16.39 12.09 2.30
N ARG A 105 17.72 12.15 2.14
CA ARG A 105 18.41 11.82 0.89
C ARG A 105 18.28 10.35 0.50
N GLU A 106 18.14 9.44 1.45
CA GLU A 106 17.93 8.02 1.15
C GLU A 106 16.51 7.77 0.64
N ASP A 107 15.52 8.45 1.23
CA ASP A 107 14.14 8.41 0.73
C ASP A 107 14.08 8.94 -0.71
N MET A 108 14.73 10.08 -0.96
CA MET A 108 14.80 10.68 -2.30
C MET A 108 15.38 9.70 -3.33
N LYS A 109 16.56 9.13 -3.06
CA LYS A 109 17.20 8.16 -3.95
C LYS A 109 16.31 6.96 -4.25
N ARG A 110 15.59 6.45 -3.25
CA ARG A 110 14.67 5.31 -3.42
C ARG A 110 13.48 5.68 -4.30
N LEU A 111 12.89 6.85 -4.07
CA LEU A 111 11.76 7.33 -4.86
C LEU A 111 12.17 7.59 -6.32
N GLU A 112 13.35 8.17 -6.55
CA GLU A 112 13.92 8.38 -7.89
C GLU A 112 14.18 7.07 -8.64
N ALA A 113 14.51 5.98 -7.93
CA ALA A 113 14.70 4.66 -8.52
C ALA A 113 13.38 3.99 -8.97
N GLY A 114 12.23 4.56 -8.63
CA GLY A 114 10.90 4.05 -8.99
C GLY A 114 10.25 3.21 -7.88
N VAL A 115 9.17 3.75 -7.29
CA VAL A 115 8.40 3.11 -6.23
C VAL A 115 6.91 3.21 -6.54
N GLN A 116 6.24 2.06 -6.67
CA GLN A 116 4.82 2.00 -7.04
C GLN A 116 3.87 2.33 -5.87
N VAL A 117 4.24 1.91 -4.65
CA VAL A 117 3.45 2.17 -3.44
C VAL A 117 4.30 2.89 -2.40
N VAL A 118 3.87 4.07 -1.98
CA VAL A 118 4.52 4.81 -0.90
C VAL A 118 3.64 4.79 0.34
N VAL A 119 4.22 4.39 1.46
CA VAL A 119 3.61 4.46 2.79
C VAL A 119 4.36 5.52 3.58
N GLY A 120 3.70 6.39 4.32
CA GLY A 120 4.46 7.37 5.09
C GLY A 120 3.67 8.19 6.09
N THR A 121 4.43 8.88 6.95
CA THR A 121 3.83 9.86 7.86
C THR A 121 3.61 11.19 7.14
N PRO A 122 2.53 11.93 7.45
CA PRO A 122 2.16 13.14 6.71
C PRO A 122 3.32 14.16 6.55
N GLY A 123 4.10 14.40 7.60
CA GLY A 123 5.22 15.33 7.56
C GLY A 123 6.31 14.93 6.55
N ARG A 124 6.77 13.67 6.57
CA ARG A 124 7.82 13.22 5.65
C ARG A 124 7.31 13.14 4.21
N ILE A 125 6.06 12.72 4.00
CA ILE A 125 5.45 12.73 2.66
C ILE A 125 5.38 14.15 2.11
N TYR A 126 4.99 15.13 2.92
CA TYR A 126 4.96 16.52 2.54
C TYR A 126 6.35 17.04 2.11
N ASP A 127 7.42 16.66 2.83
CA ASP A 127 8.79 16.99 2.44
C ASP A 127 9.18 16.41 1.06
N MET A 128 8.75 15.16 0.78
CA MET A 128 9.00 14.49 -0.51
C MET A 128 8.24 15.10 -1.68
N LEU A 129 7.01 15.55 -1.44
CA LEU A 129 6.21 16.27 -2.43
C LEU A 129 6.81 17.65 -2.72
N LYS A 130 7.23 18.40 -1.69
CA LYS A 130 7.86 19.72 -1.85
C LYS A 130 9.14 19.69 -2.67
N THR A 131 9.90 18.60 -2.54
CA THR A 131 11.16 18.42 -3.28
C THR A 131 10.95 17.89 -4.69
N SER A 132 9.69 17.65 -5.11
CA SER A 132 9.30 17.13 -6.43
C SER A 132 9.89 15.76 -6.78
N VAL A 133 10.36 15.04 -5.76
CA VAL A 133 10.90 13.68 -5.90
C VAL A 133 9.77 12.65 -5.85
N LEU A 134 8.77 12.86 -5.00
CA LEU A 134 7.51 12.12 -5.08
C LEU A 134 6.59 12.82 -6.07
N ARG A 135 6.20 12.11 -7.14
CA ARG A 135 5.25 12.56 -8.16
C ARG A 135 4.08 11.58 -8.20
N MET A 136 2.87 12.10 -8.26
CA MET A 136 1.61 11.36 -8.29
C MET A 136 0.63 12.06 -9.21
#